data_AF-A0A5N3XL70-F1
#
_entry.id   AF-A0A5N3XL70-F1
#
_cell.length_a   1.000
_cell.length_b   1.000
_cell.length_c   1.000
_cell.angle_alpha   90.00
_cell.angle_beta   90.00
_cell.angle_gamma   90.00
#
_symmetry.space_group_name_H-M   'P 1'
#
loop_
_entity.id
_entity.type
_entity.pdbx_description
1 polymer ?
#
loop_
_entity_poly.entity_id
_entity_poly.type
_entity_poly.pdbx_seq_one_letter_code
_entity_poly.pdbx_strand_id
1 'polypeptide(L)'
;MGLKRGDNEEQEKLLKKSCTLYVGNLSFYTTEEQIYELFSKSGDIKKIIMGLDKMKKTACGFCFVEYYSRADAENAMRYINGTRLDDRIIRTDWDAGFKEGRQYGRGRSGGQVRDEYRQDYDAGRGGYGKLAQNQ
;
A
#
# COMPACT_ATOMS: atom_id res chain seq x y z
N MET A 1 2.91 -16.85 15.37
CA MET A 1 4.17 -17.48 14.94
C MET A 1 5.19 -16.36 14.77
N GLY A 2 6.14 -16.24 15.71
CA GLY A 2 7.24 -15.29 15.57
C GLY A 2 8.22 -15.74 14.49
N LEU A 3 8.69 -14.79 13.67
CA LEU A 3 9.71 -15.03 12.64
C LEU A 3 11.02 -15.47 13.32
N LYS A 4 11.72 -16.46 12.75
CA LYS A 4 13.01 -16.92 13.30
C LYS A 4 14.08 -15.86 13.01
N ARG A 5 15.13 -15.83 13.84
CA ARG A 5 16.22 -14.82 13.77
C ARG A 5 16.85 -14.67 12.37
N GLY A 6 16.99 -15.76 11.61
CA GLY A 6 17.52 -15.73 10.23
C GLY A 6 16.57 -15.10 9.20
N ASP A 7 15.25 -15.21 9.39
CA ASP A 7 14.25 -14.65 8.48
C ASP A 7 14.25 -13.11 8.52
N ASN A 8 14.62 -12.54 9.68
CA ASN A 8 14.68 -11.09 9.86
C ASN A 8 15.87 -10.43 9.12
N GLU A 9 17.04 -11.07 9.12
CA GLU A 9 18.24 -10.53 8.44
C GLU A 9 18.07 -10.53 6.91
N GLU A 10 17.51 -11.60 6.35
CA GLU A 10 17.21 -11.68 4.92
C GLU A 10 16.18 -10.62 4.51
N GLN A 11 15.11 -10.46 5.32
CA GLN A 11 14.10 -9.44 5.07
C GLN A 11 14.71 -8.02 5.09
N GLU A 12 15.55 -7.71 6.07
CA GLU A 12 16.23 -6.42 6.15
C GLU A 12 17.11 -6.16 4.91
N LYS A 13 17.84 -7.20 4.46
CA LYS A 13 18.66 -7.13 3.26
C LYS A 13 17.83 -6.86 2.00
N LEU A 14 16.65 -7.47 1.88
CA LEU A 14 15.71 -7.22 0.79
C LEU A 14 15.19 -5.78 0.82
N LEU A 15 14.76 -5.30 2.00
CA LEU A 15 14.24 -3.93 2.16
C LEU A 15 15.29 -2.86 1.83
N LYS A 16 16.56 -3.06 2.22
CA LYS A 16 17.66 -2.13 1.93
C LYS A 16 17.99 -2.01 0.43
N LYS A 17 17.66 -3.04 -0.37
CA LYS A 17 17.97 -3.08 -1.81
C LYS A 17 16.74 -2.96 -2.71
N SER A 18 15.55 -2.87 -2.13
CA SER A 18 14.28 -2.90 -2.89
C SER A 18 14.05 -1.64 -3.71
N CYS A 19 13.45 -1.80 -4.89
CA CYS A 19 12.87 -0.69 -5.67
C CYS A 19 11.34 -0.64 -5.55
N THR A 20 10.75 -1.44 -4.65
CA THR A 20 9.31 -1.55 -4.45
C THR A 20 8.89 -0.84 -3.17
N LEU A 21 7.88 0.02 -3.29
CA LEU A 21 7.23 0.68 -2.18
C LEU A 21 5.82 0.12 -1.97
N TYR A 22 5.47 -0.13 -0.72
CA TYR A 22 4.08 -0.21 -0.29
C TYR A 22 3.54 1.22 -0.14
N VAL A 23 2.36 1.50 -0.69
CA VAL A 23 1.67 2.78 -0.56
C VAL A 23 0.36 2.56 0.18
N GLY A 24 0.27 3.12 1.37
CA GLY A 24 -0.89 3.06 2.25
C GLY A 24 -1.68 4.37 2.29
N ASN A 25 -2.83 4.27 2.93
CA ASN A 25 -3.79 5.35 3.16
C ASN A 25 -4.44 5.98 1.91
N LEU A 26 -4.44 5.29 0.76
CA LEU A 26 -5.16 5.72 -0.44
C LEU A 26 -6.69 5.75 -0.25
N SER A 27 -7.40 6.52 -1.06
CA SER A 27 -8.86 6.38 -1.15
C SER A 27 -9.21 5.06 -1.84
N PHE A 28 -10.38 4.50 -1.58
CA PHE A 28 -10.91 3.37 -2.36
C PHE A 28 -11.25 3.79 -3.80
N TYR A 29 -11.37 5.10 -4.05
CA TYR A 29 -11.65 5.68 -5.36
C TYR A 29 -10.39 6.13 -6.12
N THR A 30 -9.22 6.11 -5.47
CA THR A 30 -7.95 6.48 -6.12
C THR A 30 -7.62 5.48 -7.23
N THR A 31 -7.38 5.97 -8.44
CA THR A 31 -7.10 5.14 -9.61
C THR A 31 -5.61 4.86 -9.80
N GLU A 32 -5.30 3.85 -10.61
CA GLU A 32 -3.92 3.53 -10.99
C GLU A 32 -3.24 4.68 -11.73
N GLU A 33 -3.98 5.40 -12.58
CA GLU A 33 -3.49 6.55 -13.34
C GLU A 33 -3.08 7.72 -12.43
N GLN A 34 -3.87 8.00 -11.38
CA GLN A 34 -3.53 9.04 -10.41
C GLN A 34 -2.27 8.68 -9.59
N ILE A 35 -2.12 7.40 -9.23
CA ILE A 35 -0.89 6.90 -8.59
C ILE A 35 0.28 7.07 -9.57
N TYR A 36 0.11 6.66 -10.82
CA TYR A 36 1.14 6.78 -11.85
C TYR A 36 1.59 8.22 -12.02
N GLU A 37 0.67 9.18 -12.17
CA GLU A 37 0.99 10.60 -12.32
C GLU A 37 1.78 11.16 -11.13
N LEU A 38 1.36 10.87 -9.90
CA LEU A 38 2.04 11.36 -8.71
C LEU A 38 3.43 10.71 -8.56
N PHE A 39 3.51 9.38 -8.63
CA PHE A 39 4.73 8.63 -8.36
C PHE A 39 5.78 8.81 -9.47
N SER A 40 5.37 9.11 -10.71
CA SER A 40 6.29 9.41 -11.82
C SER A 40 7.11 10.68 -11.59
N LYS A 41 6.68 11.58 -10.67
CA LYS A 41 7.44 12.79 -10.32
C LYS A 41 8.80 12.49 -9.67
N SER A 42 9.01 11.27 -9.19
CA SER A 42 10.26 10.84 -8.54
C SER A 42 11.15 9.96 -9.41
N GLY A 43 10.64 9.49 -10.57
CA GLY A 43 11.37 8.68 -11.54
C GLY A 43 10.48 7.66 -12.25
N ASP A 44 11.11 6.81 -13.07
CA ASP A 44 10.40 5.91 -13.97
C ASP A 44 9.79 4.70 -13.24
N ILE A 45 8.47 4.57 -13.34
CA ILE A 45 7.72 3.47 -12.77
C ILE A 45 7.81 2.26 -13.70
N LYS A 46 8.23 1.12 -13.14
CA LYS A 46 8.25 -0.18 -13.82
C LYS A 46 6.89 -0.87 -13.74
N LYS A 47 6.23 -0.80 -12.57
CA LYS A 47 4.95 -1.48 -12.36
C LYS A 47 4.17 -0.85 -11.21
N ILE A 48 2.85 -0.76 -11.38
CA ILE A 48 1.91 -0.52 -10.28
C ILE A 48 1.10 -1.79 -10.06
N ILE A 49 0.82 -2.10 -8.80
CA ILE A 49 0.00 -3.26 -8.41
C ILE A 49 -1.03 -2.78 -7.40
N MET A 50 -2.27 -2.65 -7.85
CA MET A 50 -3.37 -2.21 -6.99
C MET A 50 -3.66 -3.24 -5.89
N GLY A 51 -3.83 -2.75 -4.67
CA GLY A 51 -4.28 -3.53 -3.54
C GLY A 51 -5.79 -3.74 -3.61
N LEU A 52 -6.22 -4.99 -3.65
CA LEU A 52 -7.61 -5.39 -3.87
C LEU A 52 -8.20 -6.07 -2.65
N ASP A 53 -9.50 -5.89 -2.46
CA ASP A 53 -10.30 -6.73 -1.58
C ASP A 53 -10.24 -8.19 -2.07
N LYS A 54 -9.94 -9.12 -1.16
CA LYS A 54 -9.75 -10.53 -1.51
C LYS A 54 -11.00 -11.18 -2.13
N MET A 55 -12.19 -10.75 -1.72
CA MET A 55 -13.47 -11.28 -2.16
C MET A 55 -14.03 -10.48 -3.34
N LYS A 56 -14.16 -9.16 -3.18
CA LYS A 56 -14.81 -8.27 -4.16
C LYS A 56 -13.93 -7.91 -5.34
N LYS A 57 -12.61 -8.08 -5.22
CA LYS A 57 -11.61 -7.71 -6.24
C LYS A 57 -11.63 -6.21 -6.62
N THR A 58 -12.14 -5.36 -5.74
CA THR A 58 -12.13 -3.90 -5.88
C THR A 58 -10.98 -3.30 -5.07
N ALA A 59 -10.54 -2.08 -5.40
CA ALA A 59 -9.49 -1.41 -4.64
C ALA A 59 -9.82 -1.32 -3.14
N CYS A 60 -8.83 -1.60 -2.28
CA CYS A 60 -8.98 -1.55 -0.83
C CYS A 60 -7.98 -0.59 -0.16
N GLY A 61 -7.56 0.45 -0.89
CA GLY A 61 -6.86 1.60 -0.33
C GLY A 61 -5.38 1.37 0.00
N PHE A 62 -4.72 0.50 -0.77
CA PHE A 62 -3.26 0.43 -0.84
C PHE A 62 -2.81 0.01 -2.24
N CYS A 63 -1.54 0.17 -2.56
CA CYS A 63 -0.93 -0.42 -3.76
C CYS A 63 0.56 -0.70 -3.52
N PHE A 64 1.20 -1.28 -4.53
CA PHE A 64 2.65 -1.32 -4.65
C PHE A 64 3.10 -0.51 -5.87
N VAL A 65 4.19 0.22 -5.73
CA VAL A 65 4.87 0.92 -6.83
C VAL A 65 6.29 0.36 -6.92
N GLU A 66 6.62 -0.23 -8.06
CA GLU A 66 7.97 -0.71 -8.37
C GLU A 66 8.63 0.27 -9.34
N TYR A 67 9.78 0.82 -8.94
CA TYR A 67 10.62 1.65 -9.80
C TYR A 67 11.67 0.80 -10.52
N TYR A 68 12.19 1.32 -11.63
CA TYR A 68 13.36 0.73 -12.28
C TYR A 68 14.63 0.87 -11.42
N SER A 69 14.78 1.98 -10.69
CA SER A 69 15.96 2.26 -9.88
C SER A 69 15.63 2.46 -8.39
N ARG A 70 16.61 2.15 -7.53
CA ARG A 70 16.51 2.40 -6.09
C ARG A 70 16.48 3.90 -5.78
N ALA A 71 17.22 4.70 -6.54
CA ALA A 71 17.33 6.14 -6.32
C ALA A 71 15.97 6.84 -6.49
N ASP A 72 15.18 6.43 -7.49
CA ASP A 72 13.84 6.97 -7.73
C ASP A 72 12.88 6.60 -6.59
N ALA A 73 12.90 5.35 -6.15
CA ALA A 73 12.13 4.91 -4.99
C ALA A 73 12.52 5.66 -3.70
N GLU A 74 13.81 5.97 -3.51
CA GLU A 74 14.26 6.80 -2.40
C GLU A 74 13.76 8.24 -2.49
N ASN A 75 13.71 8.82 -3.70
CA ASN A 75 13.12 10.13 -3.92
C ASN A 75 11.62 10.13 -3.60
N ALA A 76 10.88 9.09 -3.98
CA ALA A 76 9.48 8.93 -3.57
C ALA A 76 9.34 8.88 -2.03
N MET A 77 10.19 8.10 -1.36
CA MET A 77 10.21 8.04 0.11
C MET A 77 10.54 9.39 0.78
N ARG A 78 11.35 10.24 0.14
CA ARG A 78 11.74 11.57 0.65
C ARG A 78 10.68 12.65 0.39
N TYR A 79 10.11 12.67 -0.81
CA TYR A 79 9.35 13.83 -1.30
C TYR A 79 7.87 13.57 -1.55
N ILE A 80 7.47 12.30 -1.76
CA ILE A 80 6.07 11.92 -1.98
C ILE A 80 5.44 11.38 -0.71
N ASN A 81 6.21 10.66 0.12
CA ASN A 81 5.75 10.18 1.41
C ASN A 81 5.20 11.32 2.27
N GLY A 82 4.02 11.12 2.87
CA GLY A 82 3.39 12.14 3.70
C GLY A 82 2.75 13.29 2.92
N THR A 83 2.74 13.26 1.59
CA THR A 83 1.99 14.21 0.76
C THR A 83 0.56 13.74 0.51
N ARG A 84 -0.24 14.54 -0.21
CA ARG A 84 -1.65 14.27 -0.48
C ARG A 84 -1.86 13.58 -1.83
N LEU A 85 -2.75 12.59 -1.85
CA LEU A 85 -3.38 12.05 -3.05
C LEU A 85 -4.88 11.85 -2.74
N ASP A 86 -5.76 12.40 -3.59
CA ASP A 86 -7.22 12.52 -3.31
C ASP A 86 -7.52 13.09 -1.92
N ASP A 87 -6.82 14.18 -1.57
CA ASP A 87 -6.90 14.87 -0.27
C ASP A 87 -6.55 14.00 0.97
N ARG A 88 -5.92 12.84 0.75
CA ARG A 88 -5.45 11.96 1.83
C ARG A 88 -3.95 11.97 1.93
N ILE A 89 -3.44 12.10 3.15
CA ILE A 89 -2.00 11.95 3.43
C ILE A 89 -1.61 10.49 3.22
N ILE A 90 -0.87 10.20 2.16
CA ILE A 90 -0.40 8.84 1.86
C ILE A 90 0.86 8.52 2.68
N ARG A 91 1.05 7.22 2.95
CA ARG A 91 2.24 6.71 3.64
C ARG A 91 2.93 5.71 2.75
N THR A 92 4.24 5.86 2.56
CA THR A 92 5.05 4.90 1.82
C THR A 92 6.00 4.15 2.76
N ASP A 93 6.23 2.88 2.47
CA ASP A 93 7.21 2.04 3.16
C ASP A 93 7.96 1.18 2.16
N TRP A 94 9.21 0.84 2.48
CA TRP A 94 9.95 -0.17 1.73
C TRP A 94 9.21 -1.51 1.78
N ASP A 95 9.13 -2.15 0.62
CA ASP A 95 8.57 -3.47 0.48
C ASP A 95 9.64 -4.47 0.05
N ALA A 96 9.63 -5.70 0.57
CA ALA A 96 10.66 -6.71 0.26
C ALA A 96 10.58 -7.25 -1.19
N GLY A 97 9.59 -6.80 -1.96
CA GLY A 97 9.31 -7.24 -3.32
C GLY A 97 7.94 -7.88 -3.42
N PHE A 98 7.25 -7.58 -4.52
CA PHE A 98 5.95 -8.16 -4.78
C PHE A 98 6.05 -9.69 -5.01
N LYS A 99 5.09 -10.42 -4.45
CA LYS A 99 4.85 -11.83 -4.70
C LYS A 99 3.36 -12.02 -4.91
N GLU A 100 2.98 -12.95 -5.78
CA GLU A 100 1.57 -13.24 -6.05
C GLU A 100 0.78 -13.53 -4.77
N GLY A 101 -0.44 -13.03 -4.69
CA GLY A 101 -1.30 -13.06 -3.51
C GLY A 101 -1.11 -11.87 -2.55
N ARG A 102 -0.01 -11.12 -2.65
CA ARG A 102 0.22 -9.93 -1.81
C ARG A 102 -0.64 -8.73 -2.18
N GLN A 103 -1.26 -8.73 -3.35
CA GLN A 103 -2.22 -7.71 -3.76
C GLN A 103 -3.52 -7.77 -2.96
N TYR A 104 -3.81 -8.88 -2.27
CA TYR A 104 -5.06 -9.01 -1.54
C TYR A 104 -4.97 -8.50 -0.10
N GLY A 105 -6.02 -7.80 0.33
CA GLY A 105 -6.27 -7.48 1.73
C GLY A 105 -6.25 -8.73 2.62
N ARG A 106 -5.71 -8.57 3.83
CA ARG A 106 -5.54 -9.66 4.82
C ARG A 106 -6.56 -9.60 5.97
N GLY A 107 -7.51 -8.66 5.91
CA GLY A 107 -8.64 -8.58 6.82
C GLY A 107 -9.58 -9.76 6.65
N ARG A 108 -10.34 -10.09 7.70
CA ARG A 108 -11.29 -11.22 7.69
C ARG A 108 -12.40 -11.01 6.65
N SER A 109 -12.83 -9.77 6.46
CA SER A 109 -13.85 -9.36 5.49
C SER A 109 -13.37 -9.26 4.04
N GLY A 110 -12.06 -9.45 3.80
CA GLY A 110 -11.43 -9.32 2.48
C GLY A 110 -10.61 -8.04 2.30
N GLY A 111 -10.94 -6.96 3.02
CA GLY A 111 -10.24 -5.67 2.98
C GLY A 111 -8.92 -5.66 3.76
N GLN A 112 -8.39 -4.48 4.08
CA GLN A 112 -7.19 -4.36 4.92
C GLN A 112 -7.52 -4.62 6.39
N VAL A 113 -6.59 -5.23 7.15
CA VAL A 113 -6.77 -5.51 8.59
C VAL A 113 -7.11 -4.25 9.38
N ARG A 114 -6.53 -3.11 9.03
CA ARG A 114 -6.80 -1.82 9.69
C ARG A 114 -8.24 -1.34 9.54
N ASP A 115 -8.91 -1.72 8.45
CA ASP A 115 -10.30 -1.31 8.17
C ASP A 115 -11.32 -2.19 8.92
N GLU A 116 -10.87 -3.27 9.57
CA GLU A 116 -11.73 -4.12 10.42
C GLU A 116 -12.08 -3.43 11.74
N TYR A 117 -11.08 -2.82 12.38
CA TYR A 117 -11.16 -2.33 13.77
C TYR A 117 -11.37 -0.81 13.89
N ARG A 118 -11.40 -0.09 12.78
CA ARG A 118 -11.58 1.36 12.74
C ARG A 118 -12.97 1.75 13.25
N GLN A 119 -13.05 2.73 14.13
CA GLN A 119 -14.32 3.18 14.73
C GLN A 119 -14.89 4.43 14.05
N ASP A 120 -14.04 5.29 13.50
CA ASP A 120 -14.43 6.50 12.79
C ASP A 120 -15.11 6.18 11.45
N TYR A 121 -15.91 7.14 10.96
CA TYR A 121 -16.44 7.13 9.60
C TYR A 121 -15.42 7.75 8.64
N ASP A 122 -15.12 7.07 7.54
CA ASP A 122 -14.26 7.60 6.47
C ASP A 122 -14.89 7.23 5.12
N ALA A 123 -15.39 8.25 4.42
CA ALA A 123 -16.06 8.10 3.13
C ALA A 123 -15.12 7.49 2.07
N GLY A 124 -13.83 7.84 2.10
CA GLY A 124 -12.81 7.30 1.20
C GLY A 124 -12.41 5.85 1.52
N ARG A 125 -12.98 5.26 2.58
CA ARG A 125 -12.72 3.90 3.07
C ARG A 125 -13.99 3.05 3.18
N GLY A 126 -15.08 3.47 2.53
CA GLY A 126 -16.35 2.74 2.52
C GLY A 126 -17.19 2.89 3.79
N GLY A 127 -16.95 3.92 4.60
CA GLY A 127 -17.76 4.28 5.77
C GLY A 127 -17.11 3.92 7.11
N TYR A 128 -17.85 3.27 8.01
CA TYR A 128 -17.33 2.75 9.28
C TYR A 128 -16.49 1.47 9.08
N GLY A 129 -15.67 1.13 10.07
CA GLY A 129 -14.96 -0.16 10.08
C GLY A 129 -15.92 -1.35 10.17
N LYS A 130 -15.46 -2.52 9.72
CA LYS A 130 -16.32 -3.69 9.49
C LYS A 130 -16.98 -4.24 10.75
N LEU A 131 -16.30 -4.15 11.89
CA LEU A 131 -16.90 -4.55 13.18
C LEU A 131 -18.00 -3.59 13.65
N ALA A 132 -17.92 -2.31 13.29
CA ALA A 132 -18.92 -1.31 13.66
C ALA A 132 -20.10 -1.25 12.66
N GLN A 133 -19.91 -1.66 11.39
CA GLN A 133 -20.98 -1.76 10.40
C GLN A 133 -21.99 -2.88 10.70
N ASN A 134 -21.57 -3.90 11.44
CA ASN A 134 -22.36 -5.10 11.73
C ASN A 134 -22.97 -5.09 13.15
N GLN A 135 -22.90 -3.94 13.85
CA GLN A 135 -23.59 -3.69 15.11
C GLN A 135 -24.82 -2.82 14.84
#